data_AF-A0A355T1D2-F1
#
_entry.id   AF-A0A355T1D2-F1
#
_cell.length_a   1.000
_cell.length_b   1.000
_cell.length_c   1.000
_cell.angle_alpha   90.00
_cell.angle_beta   90.00
_cell.angle_gamma   90.00
#
_symmetry.space_group_name_H-M   'P 1'
#
loop_
_entity.id
_entity.type
_entity.pdbx_description
1 polymer ?
#
loop_
_entity_poly.entity_id
_entity_poly.type
_entity_poly.pdbx_seq_one_letter_code
_entity_poly.pdbx_strand_id
1 'polypeptide(L)'
;QAPTGTRNALRSAAAAGNPAAQYEVGLRYARGGGVPQDYGQAAYWFELAGKQNLAIAQYRLATLFEKGRGVPQDMEKARSWYESAAQAGNVKAMHNLAVIYAEGKGVPQDFAKAGQWFLAAADHGLADSQYNVAVLFERGLGVSEDLPEAFKWFSVAAANGDEGAAARRDAIAEQMDANTLVDAKLAAQTWAPKRGDPIANGNLTSLGNWSNASLTSSGGASSAPQASAEIAKAQRLLRDLGYQPGPADGLMGPRTRDAISDFQRTAGLGVTGAVDAQLLNTLEAYVR
;
A
#
# COMPACT_ATOMS: atom_id res chain seq x y z
N GLN A 1 -34.40 24.84 9.40
CA GLN A 1 -33.49 24.60 8.25
C GLN A 1 -32.10 24.37 8.84
N ALA A 2 -31.53 23.19 8.65
CA ALA A 2 -30.22 22.81 9.19
C ALA A 2 -29.09 23.37 8.31
N PRO A 3 -27.93 23.79 8.88
CA PRO A 3 -26.88 24.45 8.11
C PRO A 3 -26.08 23.43 7.30
N THR A 4 -25.99 23.69 5.99
CA THR A 4 -25.20 23.01 4.97
C THR A 4 -23.70 23.10 5.27
N GLY A 5 -23.15 22.10 5.96
CA GLY A 5 -21.73 21.99 6.28
C GLY A 5 -20.87 21.63 5.06
N THR A 6 -19.96 22.52 4.69
CA THR A 6 -18.92 22.31 3.68
C THR A 6 -18.00 21.15 4.10
N ARG A 7 -18.07 20.00 3.43
CA ARG A 7 -17.20 18.85 3.70
C ARG A 7 -15.75 19.18 3.30
N ASN A 8 -14.78 18.85 4.15
CA ASN A 8 -13.35 19.08 3.92
C ASN A 8 -12.83 18.47 2.58
N ALA A 9 -12.01 19.21 1.83
CA ALA A 9 -11.34 18.72 0.62
C ALA A 9 -10.34 17.59 0.96
N LEU A 10 -10.23 16.55 0.12
CA LEU A 10 -9.39 15.35 0.34
C LEU A 10 -7.96 15.69 0.82
N ARG A 11 -7.32 16.68 0.20
CA ARG A 11 -5.96 17.11 0.57
C ARG A 11 -5.90 17.74 1.97
N SER A 12 -6.94 18.47 2.38
CA SER A 12 -7.03 19.01 3.74
C SER A 12 -7.21 17.90 4.78
N ALA A 13 -8.02 16.89 4.49
CA ALA A 13 -8.19 15.73 5.37
C ALA A 13 -6.87 14.93 5.50
N ALA A 14 -6.15 14.74 4.40
CA ALA A 14 -4.84 14.09 4.41
C ALA A 14 -3.78 14.89 5.20
N ALA A 15 -3.76 16.21 5.01
CA ALA A 15 -2.88 17.12 5.75
C ALA A 15 -3.21 17.18 7.26
N ALA A 16 -4.48 17.04 7.62
CA ALA A 16 -4.93 16.93 9.00
C ALA A 16 -4.69 15.54 9.63
N GLY A 17 -4.02 14.63 8.93
CA GLY A 17 -3.61 13.34 9.47
C GLY A 17 -4.56 12.18 9.20
N ASN A 18 -5.69 12.36 8.50
CA ASN A 18 -6.61 11.25 8.27
C ASN A 18 -5.95 10.15 7.40
N PRO A 19 -5.76 8.91 7.91
CA PRO A 19 -4.97 7.89 7.23
C PRO A 19 -5.60 7.41 5.92
N ALA A 20 -6.93 7.34 5.88
CA ALA A 20 -7.63 6.89 4.68
C ALA A 20 -7.62 7.98 3.60
N ALA A 21 -7.69 9.27 3.96
CA ALA A 21 -7.46 10.38 3.04
C ALA A 21 -6.00 10.42 2.53
N GLN A 22 -5.02 10.17 3.40
CA GLN A 22 -3.61 10.05 3.01
C GLN A 22 -3.40 8.92 2.00
N TYR A 23 -3.99 7.75 2.25
CA TYR A 23 -3.96 6.63 1.30
C TYR A 23 -4.58 6.99 -0.05
N GLU A 24 -5.74 7.66 -0.06
CA GLU A 24 -6.38 8.10 -1.31
C GLU A 24 -5.54 9.13 -2.08
N VAL A 25 -4.85 10.05 -1.40
CA VAL A 25 -3.88 10.95 -2.04
C VAL A 25 -2.72 10.16 -2.63
N GLY A 26 -2.19 9.17 -1.90
CA GLY A 26 -1.14 8.28 -2.39
C GLY A 26 -1.57 7.51 -3.65
N LEU A 27 -2.81 7.01 -3.70
CA LEU A 27 -3.36 6.33 -4.89
C LEU A 27 -3.45 7.26 -6.11
N ARG A 28 -3.82 8.53 -5.92
CA ARG A 28 -3.85 9.49 -7.02
C ARG A 28 -2.47 9.71 -7.63
N TYR A 29 -1.45 9.89 -6.80
CA TYR A 29 -0.07 9.99 -7.26
C TYR A 29 0.41 8.68 -7.92
N ALA A 30 0.07 7.51 -7.38
CA ALA A 30 0.48 6.23 -7.96
C ALA A 30 -0.15 5.97 -9.35
N ARG A 31 -1.34 6.53 -9.63
CA ARG A 31 -2.11 6.30 -10.87
C ARG A 31 -2.08 7.47 -11.86
N GLY A 32 -1.59 8.64 -11.45
CA GLY A 32 -1.75 9.86 -12.23
C GLY A 32 -3.19 10.41 -12.24
N GLY A 33 -3.98 10.12 -11.20
CA GLY A 33 -5.41 10.46 -11.13
C GLY A 33 -5.63 11.92 -10.71
N GLY A 34 -5.72 12.84 -11.67
CA GLY A 34 -5.90 14.27 -11.42
C GLY A 34 -4.64 15.01 -10.95
N VAL A 35 -3.49 14.31 -10.92
CA VAL A 35 -2.13 14.82 -10.70
C VAL A 35 -1.18 14.00 -11.58
N PRO A 36 0.00 14.51 -11.98
CA PRO A 36 1.00 13.67 -12.64
C PRO A 36 1.38 12.45 -11.80
N GLN A 37 1.66 11.32 -12.45
CA GLN A 37 2.08 10.11 -11.74
C GLN A 37 3.43 10.34 -11.05
N ASP A 38 3.51 10.03 -9.76
CA ASP A 38 4.72 10.15 -8.96
C ASP A 38 4.72 9.08 -7.85
N TYR A 39 5.54 8.04 -8.02
CA TYR A 39 5.63 6.96 -7.04
C TYR A 39 6.35 7.37 -5.75
N GLY A 40 7.19 8.41 -5.77
CA GLY A 40 7.84 8.93 -4.56
C GLY A 40 6.85 9.66 -3.66
N GLN A 41 5.97 10.46 -4.26
CA GLN A 41 4.84 11.06 -3.53
C GLN A 41 3.87 9.98 -3.04
N ALA A 42 3.58 8.97 -3.86
CA ALA A 42 2.74 7.85 -3.42
C ALA A 42 3.34 7.15 -2.19
N ALA A 43 4.63 6.84 -2.20
CA ALA A 43 5.33 6.22 -1.08
C ALA A 43 5.25 7.08 0.19
N TYR A 44 5.48 8.38 0.08
CA TYR A 44 5.37 9.31 1.21
C TYR A 44 3.97 9.27 1.86
N TRP A 45 2.91 9.36 1.05
CA TRP A 45 1.54 9.34 1.56
C TRP A 45 1.11 7.97 2.11
N PHE A 46 1.55 6.87 1.48
CA PHE A 46 1.32 5.53 2.01
C PHE A 46 2.06 5.30 3.33
N GLU A 47 3.26 5.84 3.50
CA GLU A 47 4.02 5.74 4.76
C GLU A 47 3.30 6.47 5.89
N LEU A 48 2.80 7.69 5.67
CA LEU A 48 2.03 8.42 6.67
C LEU A 48 0.77 7.65 7.10
N ALA A 49 0.04 7.08 6.15
CA ALA A 49 -1.15 6.28 6.44
C ALA A 49 -0.80 4.95 7.12
N GLY A 50 0.29 4.30 6.67
CA GLY A 50 0.75 3.02 7.18
C GLY A 50 1.29 3.09 8.61
N LYS A 51 1.94 4.20 8.99
CA LYS A 51 2.35 4.48 10.39
C LYS A 51 1.17 4.63 11.34
N GLN A 52 -0.03 4.84 10.80
CA GLN A 52 -1.29 4.87 11.55
C GLN A 52 -2.05 3.53 11.45
N ASN A 53 -1.33 2.44 11.14
CA ASN A 53 -1.85 1.08 11.04
C ASN A 53 -2.89 0.84 9.93
N LEU A 54 -2.91 1.67 8.88
CA LEU A 54 -3.76 1.39 7.72
C LEU A 54 -3.11 0.28 6.85
N ALA A 55 -3.54 -0.96 7.05
CA ALA A 55 -2.93 -2.15 6.43
C ALA A 55 -2.85 -2.07 4.90
N ILE A 56 -3.87 -1.52 4.23
CA ILE A 56 -3.84 -1.36 2.77
C ILE A 56 -2.74 -0.39 2.32
N ALA A 57 -2.43 0.64 3.11
CA ALA A 57 -1.34 1.56 2.80
C ALA A 57 0.03 0.91 3.04
N GLN A 58 0.18 0.16 4.13
CA GLN A 58 1.38 -0.63 4.42
C GLN A 58 1.67 -1.62 3.28
N TYR A 59 0.65 -2.35 2.81
CA TYR A 59 0.74 -3.22 1.63
C TYR A 59 1.21 -2.46 0.39
N ARG A 60 0.65 -1.29 0.08
CA ARG A 60 1.09 -0.49 -1.08
C ARG A 60 2.52 -0.04 -0.94
N LEU A 61 2.93 0.45 0.24
CA LEU A 61 4.29 0.89 0.48
C LEU A 61 5.28 -0.27 0.33
N ALA A 62 4.95 -1.44 0.86
CA ALA A 62 5.75 -2.66 0.69
C ALA A 62 5.99 -2.98 -0.79
N THR A 63 4.95 -2.91 -1.64
CA THR A 63 5.10 -3.15 -3.09
C THR A 63 6.00 -2.12 -3.79
N LEU A 64 6.10 -0.89 -3.26
CA LEU A 64 6.98 0.14 -3.83
C LEU A 64 8.45 -0.14 -3.47
N PHE A 65 8.73 -0.55 -2.23
CA PHE A 65 10.07 -0.99 -1.80
C PHE A 65 10.52 -2.25 -2.53
N GLU A 66 9.63 -3.24 -2.68
CA GLU A 66 9.92 -4.49 -3.40
C GLU A 66 10.35 -4.22 -4.85
N LYS A 67 9.68 -3.27 -5.51
CA LYS A 67 9.88 -2.94 -6.94
C LYS A 67 10.85 -1.78 -7.19
N GLY A 68 11.34 -1.12 -6.14
CA GLY A 68 12.15 0.10 -6.27
C GLY A 68 11.46 1.24 -7.00
N ARG A 69 10.13 1.38 -6.87
CA ARG A 69 9.35 2.41 -7.58
C ARG A 69 9.16 3.64 -6.71
N GLY A 70 9.81 4.75 -7.08
CA GLY A 70 9.73 6.01 -6.33
C GLY A 70 10.50 6.04 -5.02
N VAL A 71 10.97 4.88 -4.56
CA VAL A 71 11.89 4.67 -3.44
C VAL A 71 12.99 3.69 -3.89
N PRO A 72 14.20 3.73 -3.32
CA PRO A 72 15.20 2.69 -3.56
C PRO A 72 14.64 1.30 -3.26
N GLN A 73 14.99 0.32 -4.09
CA GLN A 73 14.59 -1.07 -3.84
C GLN A 73 15.18 -1.55 -2.51
N ASP A 74 14.34 -2.13 -1.66
CA ASP A 74 14.73 -2.58 -0.32
C ASP A 74 13.82 -3.74 0.12
N MET A 75 14.32 -4.97 -0.02
CA MET A 75 13.54 -6.17 0.29
C MET A 75 13.28 -6.33 1.79
N GLU A 76 14.17 -5.83 2.65
CA GLU A 76 14.00 -5.91 4.10
C GLU A 76 12.85 -4.99 4.55
N LYS A 77 12.82 -3.75 4.05
CA LYS A 77 11.69 -2.84 4.28
C LYS A 77 10.40 -3.35 3.66
N ALA A 78 10.45 -3.89 2.44
CA ALA A 78 9.28 -4.47 1.80
C ALA A 78 8.68 -5.58 2.67
N ARG A 79 9.51 -6.53 3.13
CA ARG A 79 9.10 -7.60 4.04
C ARG A 79 8.50 -7.06 5.33
N SER A 80 9.16 -6.10 5.99
CA SER A 80 8.67 -5.53 7.26
C SER A 80 7.28 -4.88 7.10
N TRP A 81 7.07 -4.12 6.02
CA TRP A 81 5.76 -3.53 5.73
C TRP A 81 4.70 -4.57 5.32
N TYR A 82 5.07 -5.62 4.57
CA TYR A 82 4.18 -6.74 4.28
C TYR A 82 3.77 -7.48 5.56
N GLU A 83 4.71 -7.73 6.48
CA GLU A 83 4.45 -8.39 7.75
C GLU A 83 3.50 -7.58 8.63
N SER A 84 3.72 -6.27 8.74
CA SER A 84 2.77 -5.39 9.44
C SER A 84 1.37 -5.39 8.81
N ALA A 85 1.30 -5.31 7.48
CA ALA A 85 0.02 -5.34 6.76
C ALA A 85 -0.71 -6.68 6.89
N ALA A 86 0.03 -7.80 6.84
CA ALA A 86 -0.49 -9.15 6.98
C ALA A 86 -1.04 -9.39 8.40
N GLN A 87 -0.29 -8.97 9.43
CA GLN A 87 -0.75 -9.01 10.83
C GLN A 87 -2.01 -8.17 11.05
N ALA A 88 -2.14 -7.05 10.33
CA ALA A 88 -3.33 -6.21 10.34
C ALA A 88 -4.47 -6.71 9.40
N GLY A 89 -4.37 -7.93 8.85
CA GLY A 89 -5.46 -8.57 8.11
C GLY A 89 -5.50 -8.28 6.60
N ASN A 90 -4.45 -7.71 6.02
CA ASN A 90 -4.37 -7.53 4.56
C ASN A 90 -4.01 -8.86 3.87
N VAL A 91 -4.96 -9.41 3.12
CA VAL A 91 -4.87 -10.74 2.47
C VAL A 91 -3.79 -10.77 1.38
N LYS A 92 -3.62 -9.66 0.64
CA LYS A 92 -2.59 -9.57 -0.41
C LYS A 92 -1.18 -9.49 0.18
N ALA A 93 -1.03 -8.85 1.33
CA ALA A 93 0.23 -8.81 2.05
C ALA A 93 0.61 -10.18 2.62
N MET A 94 -0.36 -10.94 3.14
CA MET A 94 -0.15 -12.34 3.56
C MET A 94 0.43 -13.16 2.40
N HIS A 95 -0.19 -13.10 1.21
CA HIS A 95 0.32 -13.78 0.02
C HIS A 95 1.74 -13.34 -0.37
N ASN A 96 1.99 -12.03 -0.48
CA ASN A 96 3.31 -11.54 -0.89
C ASN A 96 4.40 -11.89 0.14
N LEU A 97 4.07 -11.90 1.42
CA LEU A 97 4.99 -12.35 2.47
C LEU A 97 5.28 -13.85 2.36
N ALA A 98 4.25 -14.66 2.05
CA ALA A 98 4.42 -16.08 1.78
C ALA A 98 5.38 -16.33 0.60
N VAL A 99 5.20 -15.58 -0.50
CA VAL A 99 6.09 -15.63 -1.67
C VAL A 99 7.53 -15.27 -1.31
N ILE A 100 7.74 -14.22 -0.51
CA ILE A 100 9.08 -13.82 -0.04
C ILE A 100 9.77 -14.98 0.68
N TYR A 101 9.07 -15.67 1.60
CA TYR A 101 9.63 -16.82 2.31
C TYR A 101 9.79 -18.05 1.42
N ALA A 102 8.86 -18.32 0.50
CA ALA A 102 8.90 -19.46 -0.41
C ALA A 102 10.06 -19.35 -1.42
N GLU A 103 10.40 -18.14 -1.85
CA GLU A 103 11.46 -17.90 -2.84
C GLU A 103 12.78 -17.47 -2.20
N GLY A 104 12.81 -17.20 -0.90
CA GLY A 104 14.01 -16.69 -0.22
C GLY A 104 14.44 -15.30 -0.71
N LYS A 105 13.49 -14.44 -1.07
CA LYS A 105 13.79 -13.09 -1.60
C LYS A 105 14.20 -12.13 -0.49
N GLY A 106 15.50 -11.95 -0.30
CA GLY A 106 16.06 -11.07 0.74
C GLY A 106 16.02 -11.65 2.16
N VAL A 107 15.60 -12.91 2.30
CA VAL A 107 15.64 -13.71 3.53
C VAL A 107 15.95 -15.16 3.17
N PRO A 108 16.43 -16.01 4.10
CA PRO A 108 16.52 -17.45 3.86
C PRO A 108 15.16 -18.02 3.44
N GLN A 109 15.17 -18.95 2.48
CA GLN A 109 13.97 -19.67 2.08
C GLN A 109 13.42 -20.47 3.26
N ASP A 110 12.11 -20.38 3.47
CA ASP A 110 11.41 -21.01 4.60
C ASP A 110 9.99 -21.40 4.16
N PHE A 111 9.83 -22.64 3.69
CA PHE A 111 8.52 -23.14 3.25
C PHE A 111 7.52 -23.26 4.40
N ALA A 112 7.96 -23.45 5.65
CA ALA A 112 7.06 -23.54 6.79
C ALA A 112 6.40 -22.18 7.06
N LYS A 113 7.19 -21.10 7.08
CA LYS A 113 6.65 -19.73 7.17
C LYS A 113 5.82 -19.35 5.95
N ALA A 114 6.27 -19.75 4.75
CA ALA A 114 5.48 -19.54 3.54
C ALA A 114 4.11 -20.21 3.64
N GLY A 115 4.07 -21.47 4.09
CA GLY A 115 2.83 -22.23 4.28
C GLY A 115 1.88 -21.58 5.27
N GLN A 116 2.38 -21.06 6.39
CA GLN A 116 1.56 -20.31 7.35
C GLN A 116 0.85 -19.11 6.70
N TRP A 117 1.58 -18.31 5.92
CA TRP A 117 1.03 -17.11 5.29
C TRP A 117 0.19 -17.40 4.04
N PHE A 118 0.56 -18.40 3.23
CA PHE A 118 -0.27 -18.86 2.13
C PHE A 118 -1.60 -19.41 2.65
N LEU A 119 -1.59 -20.24 3.70
CA LEU A 119 -2.80 -20.77 4.31
C LEU A 119 -3.70 -19.66 4.86
N ALA A 120 -3.12 -18.67 5.56
CA ALA A 120 -3.87 -17.51 6.04
C ALA A 120 -4.56 -16.74 4.90
N ALA A 121 -3.87 -16.51 3.78
CA ALA A 121 -4.45 -15.84 2.62
C ALA A 121 -5.50 -16.71 1.88
N ALA A 122 -5.24 -18.02 1.76
CA ALA A 122 -6.13 -18.99 1.13
C ALA A 122 -7.45 -19.13 1.90
N ASP A 123 -7.39 -19.13 3.23
CA ASP A 123 -8.54 -19.11 4.14
C ASP A 123 -9.44 -17.90 3.92
N HIS A 124 -8.89 -16.78 3.45
CA HIS A 124 -9.64 -15.57 3.08
C HIS A 124 -10.06 -15.54 1.60
N GLY A 125 -9.88 -16.65 0.87
CA GLY A 125 -10.38 -16.79 -0.50
C GLY A 125 -9.44 -16.29 -1.58
N LEU A 126 -8.16 -16.03 -1.29
CA LEU A 126 -7.23 -15.62 -2.35
C LEU A 126 -6.82 -16.83 -3.20
N ALA A 127 -7.32 -16.88 -4.44
CA ALA A 127 -7.12 -18.00 -5.38
C ALA A 127 -5.65 -18.41 -5.55
N ASP A 128 -4.76 -17.45 -5.80
CA ASP A 128 -3.32 -17.74 -5.96
C ASP A 128 -2.72 -18.43 -4.73
N SER A 129 -3.18 -18.05 -3.52
CA SER A 129 -2.74 -18.73 -2.30
C SER A 129 -3.36 -20.11 -2.14
N GLN A 130 -4.61 -20.32 -2.56
CA GLN A 130 -5.25 -21.64 -2.52
C GLN A 130 -4.48 -22.65 -3.37
N TYR A 131 -4.09 -22.25 -4.58
CA TYR A 131 -3.21 -23.06 -5.44
C TYR A 131 -1.87 -23.36 -4.75
N ASN A 132 -1.22 -22.34 -4.20
CA ASN A 132 0.09 -22.51 -3.56
C ASN A 132 0.02 -23.41 -2.32
N VAL A 133 -1.00 -23.28 -1.48
CA VAL A 133 -1.22 -24.20 -0.35
C VAL A 133 -1.40 -25.63 -0.84
N ALA A 134 -2.17 -25.84 -1.91
CA ALA A 134 -2.36 -27.17 -2.49
C ALA A 134 -1.03 -27.78 -2.94
N VAL A 135 -0.16 -27.00 -3.58
CA VAL A 135 1.20 -27.43 -3.96
C VAL A 135 2.07 -27.75 -2.75
N LEU A 136 1.98 -26.99 -1.66
CA LEU A 136 2.76 -27.28 -0.45
C LEU A 136 2.37 -28.63 0.16
N PHE A 137 1.07 -28.94 0.24
CA PHE A 137 0.59 -30.23 0.72
C PHE A 137 0.86 -31.37 -0.27
N GLU A 138 0.73 -31.13 -1.58
CA GLU A 138 1.04 -32.14 -2.60
C GLU A 138 2.51 -32.58 -2.54
N ARG A 139 3.43 -31.66 -2.19
CA ARG A 139 4.88 -31.88 -2.26
C ARG A 139 5.57 -32.00 -0.91
N GLY A 140 4.82 -31.91 0.19
CA GLY A 140 5.38 -31.88 1.55
C GLY A 140 6.39 -30.74 1.79
N LEU A 141 6.14 -29.55 1.24
CA LEU A 141 7.05 -28.40 1.35
C LEU A 141 6.72 -27.58 2.59
N GLY A 142 7.53 -27.72 3.64
CA GLY A 142 7.32 -26.98 4.90
C GLY A 142 6.10 -27.42 5.71
N VAL A 143 5.35 -28.40 5.19
CA VAL A 143 4.26 -29.15 5.82
C VAL A 143 4.47 -30.63 5.49
N SER A 144 3.85 -31.54 6.23
CA SER A 144 3.80 -32.95 5.80
C SER A 144 3.03 -33.07 4.49
N GLU A 145 3.44 -34.00 3.63
CA GLU A 145 2.66 -34.34 2.44
C GLU A 145 1.27 -34.84 2.84
N ASP A 146 0.22 -34.30 2.20
CA ASP A 146 -1.18 -34.59 2.49
C ASP A 146 -2.01 -34.43 1.20
N LEU A 147 -2.19 -35.54 0.48
CA LEU A 147 -2.95 -35.57 -0.77
C LEU A 147 -4.43 -35.17 -0.60
N PRO A 148 -5.14 -35.58 0.49
CA PRO A 148 -6.50 -35.09 0.77
C PRO A 148 -6.59 -33.57 0.91
N GLU A 149 -5.69 -32.95 1.66
CA GLU A 149 -5.69 -31.49 1.85
C GLU A 149 -5.26 -30.77 0.55
N ALA A 150 -4.31 -31.33 -0.21
CA ALA A 150 -3.96 -30.85 -1.54
C ALA A 150 -5.15 -30.91 -2.51
N PHE A 151 -5.86 -32.04 -2.56
CA PHE A 151 -7.07 -32.22 -3.37
C PHE A 151 -8.13 -31.18 -3.03
N LYS A 152 -8.37 -30.94 -1.73
CA LYS A 152 -9.32 -29.94 -1.26
C LYS A 152 -8.93 -28.55 -1.76
N TRP A 153 -7.69 -28.10 -1.57
CA TRP A 153 -7.29 -26.76 -1.97
C TRP A 153 -7.22 -26.58 -3.49
N PHE A 154 -6.79 -27.59 -4.26
CA PHE A 154 -6.91 -27.55 -5.72
C PHE A 154 -8.37 -27.52 -6.19
N SER A 155 -9.28 -28.22 -5.51
CA SER A 155 -10.72 -28.15 -5.81
C SER A 155 -11.29 -26.75 -5.58
N VAL A 156 -10.91 -26.11 -4.47
CA VAL A 156 -11.32 -24.75 -4.16
C VAL A 156 -10.75 -23.75 -5.18
N ALA A 157 -9.47 -23.86 -5.55
CA ALA A 157 -8.86 -23.01 -6.58
C ALA A 157 -9.51 -23.22 -7.96
N ALA A 158 -9.80 -24.48 -8.34
CA ALA A 158 -10.49 -24.81 -9.59
C ALA A 158 -11.91 -24.23 -9.63
N ALA A 159 -12.65 -24.27 -8.52
CA ALA A 159 -13.97 -23.65 -8.43
C ALA A 159 -13.94 -22.13 -8.63
N ASN A 160 -12.78 -21.48 -8.37
CA ASN A 160 -12.53 -20.07 -8.63
C ASN A 160 -12.00 -19.78 -10.06
N GLY A 161 -11.96 -20.79 -10.94
CA GLY A 161 -11.61 -20.64 -12.37
C GLY A 161 -10.17 -20.98 -12.74
N ASP A 162 -9.37 -21.55 -11.83
CA ASP A 162 -8.01 -22.00 -12.15
C ASP A 162 -8.03 -23.38 -12.85
N GLU A 163 -7.84 -23.37 -14.18
CA GLU A 163 -7.82 -24.60 -15.00
C GLU A 163 -6.64 -25.53 -14.64
N GLY A 164 -5.50 -24.96 -14.23
CA GLY A 164 -4.33 -25.73 -13.80
C GLY A 164 -4.59 -26.48 -12.50
N ALA A 165 -5.33 -25.87 -11.58
CA ALA A 165 -5.77 -26.50 -10.34
C ALA A 165 -6.70 -27.69 -10.62
N ALA A 166 -7.61 -27.59 -11.60
CA ALA A 166 -8.52 -28.68 -11.94
C ALA A 166 -7.77 -29.93 -12.41
N ALA A 167 -6.79 -29.76 -13.31
CA ALA A 167 -5.96 -30.87 -13.80
C ALA A 167 -5.16 -31.53 -12.66
N ARG A 168 -4.59 -30.73 -11.75
CA ARG A 168 -3.84 -31.26 -10.59
C ARG A 168 -4.74 -31.99 -9.60
N ARG A 169 -5.93 -31.44 -9.30
CA ARG A 169 -6.95 -32.11 -8.48
C ARG A 169 -7.27 -33.49 -9.03
N ASP A 170 -7.53 -33.59 -10.33
CA ASP A 170 -7.95 -34.86 -10.96
C ASP A 170 -6.82 -35.89 -10.93
N ALA A 171 -5.57 -35.47 -11.19
CA ALA A 171 -4.39 -36.33 -11.08
C ALA A 171 -4.13 -36.83 -9.64
N ILE A 172 -4.41 -36.01 -8.62
CA ILE A 172 -4.30 -36.43 -7.22
C ILE A 172 -5.44 -37.37 -6.83
N ALA A 173 -6.64 -37.22 -7.41
CA ALA A 173 -7.78 -38.08 -7.16
C ALA A 173 -7.51 -39.55 -7.50
N GLU A 174 -6.72 -39.80 -8.55
CA GLU A 174 -6.33 -41.15 -8.98
C GLU A 174 -5.37 -41.86 -8.01
N GLN A 175 -4.76 -41.12 -7.08
CA GLN A 175 -3.77 -41.63 -6.13
C GLN A 175 -4.38 -41.98 -4.77
N MET A 176 -5.65 -41.65 -4.52
CA MET A 176 -6.33 -41.87 -3.25
C MET A 176 -7.31 -43.04 -3.33
N ASP A 177 -7.53 -43.72 -2.21
CA ASP A 177 -8.64 -44.67 -2.10
C ASP A 177 -9.99 -43.97 -2.09
N ALA A 178 -11.04 -44.75 -2.36
CA ALA A 178 -12.39 -44.22 -2.54
C ALA A 178 -12.94 -43.49 -1.30
N ASN A 179 -12.64 -43.97 -0.09
CA ASN A 179 -13.18 -43.36 1.13
C ASN A 179 -12.50 -42.02 1.39
N THR A 180 -11.17 -41.99 1.31
CA THR A 180 -10.40 -40.75 1.45
C THR A 180 -10.78 -39.71 0.40
N LEU A 181 -11.02 -40.11 -0.85
CA LEU A 181 -11.48 -39.19 -1.89
C LEU A 181 -12.88 -38.61 -1.61
N VAL A 182 -13.79 -39.40 -1.02
CA VAL A 182 -15.13 -38.92 -0.62
C VAL A 182 -15.00 -37.84 0.46
N ASP A 183 -14.16 -38.08 1.47
CA ASP A 183 -13.93 -37.11 2.55
C ASP A 183 -13.30 -35.81 2.03
N ALA A 184 -12.29 -35.92 1.16
CA ALA A 184 -11.64 -34.75 0.55
C ALA A 184 -12.60 -33.93 -0.32
N LYS A 185 -13.47 -34.59 -1.10
CA LYS A 185 -14.53 -33.93 -1.88
C LYS A 185 -15.53 -33.20 -0.98
N LEU A 186 -15.96 -33.83 0.11
CA LEU A 186 -16.87 -33.19 1.05
C LEU A 186 -16.22 -31.97 1.72
N ALA A 187 -14.96 -32.08 2.14
CA ALA A 187 -14.19 -30.96 2.69
C ALA A 187 -14.06 -29.79 1.72
N ALA A 188 -13.83 -30.07 0.42
CA ALA A 188 -13.80 -29.03 -0.61
C ALA A 188 -15.17 -28.36 -0.82
N GLN A 189 -16.25 -29.15 -0.89
CA GLN A 189 -17.61 -28.65 -1.14
C GLN A 189 -18.17 -27.82 0.01
N THR A 190 -17.75 -28.12 1.24
CA THR A 190 -18.22 -27.43 2.46
C THR A 190 -17.31 -26.28 2.88
N TRP A 191 -16.16 -26.10 2.21
CA TRP A 191 -15.26 -25.01 2.50
C TRP A 191 -15.88 -23.67 2.10
N ALA A 192 -15.71 -22.67 2.96
CA ALA A 192 -16.10 -21.29 2.70
C ALA A 192 -15.01 -20.33 3.21
N PRO A 193 -14.74 -19.22 2.50
CA PRO A 193 -13.73 -18.27 2.92
C PRO A 193 -14.14 -17.56 4.21
N LYS A 194 -13.16 -17.34 5.09
CA LYS A 194 -13.30 -16.44 6.25
C LYS A 194 -13.52 -15.03 5.76
N ARG A 195 -14.48 -14.33 6.38
CA ARG A 195 -14.72 -12.91 6.11
C ARG A 195 -13.47 -12.10 6.51
N GLY A 196 -12.83 -11.46 5.52
CA GLY A 196 -11.72 -10.54 5.78
C GLY A 196 -12.18 -9.20 6.33
N ASP A 197 -11.27 -8.46 6.96
CA ASP A 197 -11.51 -7.07 7.33
C ASP A 197 -11.57 -6.20 6.06
N PRO A 198 -12.73 -5.58 5.76
CA PRO A 198 -12.86 -4.74 4.58
C PRO A 198 -11.88 -3.55 4.58
N ILE A 199 -11.59 -2.96 5.74
CA ILE A 199 -10.70 -1.79 5.84
C ILE A 199 -9.27 -2.20 5.53
N ALA A 200 -8.79 -3.27 6.16
CA ALA A 200 -7.46 -3.80 5.91
C ALA A 200 -7.22 -4.12 4.43
N ASN A 201 -8.28 -4.49 3.70
CA ASN A 201 -8.26 -4.89 2.30
C ASN A 201 -8.72 -3.79 1.32
N GLY A 202 -8.77 -2.54 1.79
CA GLY A 202 -8.92 -1.35 0.94
C GLY A 202 -10.33 -0.87 0.68
N ASN A 203 -11.34 -1.47 1.31
CA ASN A 203 -12.68 -0.88 1.38
C ASN A 203 -12.73 0.14 2.54
N LEU A 204 -12.43 1.39 2.21
CA LEU A 204 -12.35 2.51 3.16
C LEU A 204 -13.63 3.33 3.24
N THR A 205 -14.75 2.83 2.70
CA THR A 205 -16.04 3.54 2.68
C THR A 205 -16.51 3.99 4.06
N SER A 206 -16.24 3.19 5.11
CA SER A 206 -16.57 3.49 6.50
C SER A 206 -15.63 4.50 7.17
N LEU A 207 -14.43 4.71 6.63
CA LEU A 207 -13.46 5.69 7.13
C LEU A 207 -13.57 7.04 6.39
N GLY A 208 -14.32 7.06 5.29
CA GLY A 208 -14.56 8.20 4.42
C GLY A 208 -15.49 9.24 5.02
N ASN A 209 -14.95 10.15 5.84
CA ASN A 209 -15.70 11.33 6.31
C ASN A 209 -15.50 12.55 5.39
N TRP A 210 -14.79 12.40 4.27
CA TRP A 210 -14.54 13.45 3.28
C TRP A 210 -15.41 13.29 2.03
N SER A 211 -15.75 14.40 1.37
CA SER A 211 -16.53 14.34 0.14
C SER A 211 -15.63 14.06 -1.07
N ASN A 212 -16.06 13.15 -1.94
CA ASN A 212 -15.56 13.07 -3.32
C ASN A 212 -16.19 14.14 -4.24
N ALA A 213 -17.03 15.02 -3.70
CA ALA A 213 -17.85 15.97 -4.46
C ALA A 213 -17.09 17.21 -4.97
N SER A 214 -15.83 17.41 -4.58
CA SER A 214 -14.99 18.50 -5.10
C SER A 214 -14.30 18.15 -6.42
N LEU A 215 -15.02 17.56 -7.38
CA LEU A 215 -14.51 17.33 -8.74
C LEU A 215 -14.99 18.35 -9.77
N THR A 216 -15.77 19.35 -9.37
CA THR A 216 -15.98 20.54 -10.20
C THR A 216 -15.91 21.81 -9.34
N SER A 217 -15.22 22.80 -9.87
CA SER A 217 -14.85 24.09 -9.28
C SER A 217 -16.02 24.93 -8.76
N SER A 218 -15.81 25.60 -7.61
CA SER A 218 -16.11 27.03 -7.38
C SER A 218 -15.78 27.39 -5.91
N GLY A 219 -14.72 28.18 -5.63
CA GLY A 219 -14.78 29.55 -5.07
C GLY A 219 -15.23 29.66 -3.60
N GLY A 220 -14.58 30.33 -2.64
CA GLY A 220 -13.38 31.17 -2.60
C GLY A 220 -13.00 31.55 -1.14
N ALA A 221 -11.72 31.91 -0.98
CA ALA A 221 -11.02 32.72 0.05
C ALA A 221 -11.10 32.41 1.57
N SER A 222 -9.99 31.87 2.12
CA SER A 222 -9.35 32.36 3.35
C SER A 222 -7.90 31.80 3.47
N SER A 223 -6.90 32.70 3.50
CA SER A 223 -5.43 32.57 3.78
C SER A 223 -4.56 31.41 3.21
N ALA A 224 -5.11 30.25 2.87
CA ALA A 224 -4.40 29.11 2.29
C ALA A 224 -3.85 29.32 0.85
N PRO A 225 -4.49 30.10 -0.05
CA PRO A 225 -3.93 30.37 -1.38
C PRO A 225 -2.62 31.14 -1.31
N GLN A 226 -2.49 32.04 -0.33
CA GLN A 226 -1.29 32.86 -0.14
C GLN A 226 -0.13 32.01 0.38
N ALA A 227 -0.36 31.22 1.43
CA ALA A 227 0.64 30.28 1.94
C ALA A 227 1.06 29.24 0.88
N SER A 228 0.11 28.73 0.07
CA SER A 228 0.44 27.80 -1.01
C SER A 228 1.21 28.47 -2.15
N ALA A 229 0.85 29.70 -2.53
CA ALA A 229 1.61 30.48 -3.52
C ALA A 229 3.03 30.81 -3.04
N GLU A 230 3.19 31.11 -1.75
CA GLU A 230 4.46 31.36 -1.08
C GLU A 230 5.34 30.10 -1.06
N ILE A 231 4.77 28.94 -0.74
CA ILE A 231 5.48 27.65 -0.84
C ILE A 231 5.88 27.36 -2.29
N ALA A 232 4.98 27.57 -3.26
CA ALA A 232 5.25 27.36 -4.68
C ALA A 232 6.37 28.27 -5.18
N LYS A 233 6.38 29.51 -4.68
CA LYS A 233 7.42 30.49 -4.95
C LYS A 233 8.76 30.07 -4.35
N ALA A 234 8.79 29.66 -3.08
CA ALA A 234 10.00 29.12 -2.44
C ALA A 234 10.55 27.91 -3.21
N GLN A 235 9.69 26.98 -3.64
CA GLN A 235 10.07 25.81 -4.43
C GLN A 235 10.68 26.16 -5.79
N ARG A 236 10.21 27.23 -6.46
CA ARG A 236 10.83 27.72 -7.71
C ARG A 236 12.21 28.33 -7.43
N LEU A 237 12.28 29.27 -6.48
CA LEU A 237 13.51 29.98 -6.16
C LEU A 237 14.62 29.04 -5.69
N LEU A 238 14.28 28.07 -4.81
CA LEU A 238 15.23 27.05 -4.37
C LEU A 238 15.75 26.20 -5.53
N ARG A 239 14.89 25.89 -6.51
CA ARG A 239 15.29 25.13 -7.70
C ARG A 239 16.23 25.93 -8.59
N ASP A 240 15.97 27.22 -8.76
CA ASP A 240 16.84 28.13 -9.53
C ASP A 240 18.23 28.25 -8.88
N LEU A 241 18.31 28.12 -7.55
CA LEU A 241 19.54 28.07 -6.77
C LEU A 241 20.22 26.69 -6.71
N GLY A 242 19.70 25.69 -7.43
CA GLY A 242 20.29 24.35 -7.52
C GLY A 242 19.92 23.38 -6.39
N TYR A 243 19.02 23.76 -5.48
CA TYR A 243 18.45 22.82 -4.52
C TYR A 243 17.42 21.91 -5.19
N GLN A 244 17.04 20.83 -4.51
CA GLN A 244 16.06 19.85 -5.01
C GLN A 244 14.78 19.84 -4.18
N PRO A 245 14.04 20.96 -4.08
CA PRO A 245 12.74 20.96 -3.42
C PRO A 245 11.74 20.09 -4.19
N GLY A 246 10.59 19.81 -3.59
CA GLY A 246 9.45 19.26 -4.31
C GLY A 246 9.05 20.12 -5.53
N PRO A 247 8.18 19.60 -6.41
CA PRO A 247 7.61 20.39 -7.52
C PRO A 247 6.96 21.67 -7.01
N ALA A 248 6.97 22.75 -7.79
CA ALA A 248 6.46 24.07 -7.39
C ALA A 248 4.93 24.16 -7.36
N ASP A 249 4.30 23.26 -6.60
CA ASP A 249 2.87 23.04 -6.49
C ASP A 249 2.26 23.65 -5.22
N GLY A 250 3.07 24.35 -4.42
CA GLY A 250 2.62 25.05 -3.23
C GLY A 250 2.39 24.15 -2.03
N LEU A 251 3.03 22.98 -2.02
CA LEU A 251 2.92 22.00 -0.95
C LEU A 251 4.24 21.80 -0.21
N MET A 252 4.12 21.75 1.11
CA MET A 252 5.25 21.56 1.99
C MET A 252 5.58 20.07 2.20
N GLY A 253 6.27 19.46 1.23
CA GLY A 253 6.77 18.07 1.34
C GLY A 253 8.15 17.97 2.01
N PRO A 254 8.60 16.76 2.41
CA PRO A 254 9.90 16.56 3.07
C PRO A 254 11.07 17.13 2.27
N ARG A 255 11.14 16.86 0.95
CA ARG A 255 12.17 17.45 0.08
C ARG A 255 12.15 18.97 0.05
N THR A 256 10.96 19.59 0.08
CA THR A 256 10.83 21.05 0.16
C THR A 256 11.29 21.55 1.53
N ARG A 257 10.96 20.86 2.63
CA ARG A 257 11.38 21.19 3.99
C ARG A 257 12.90 21.04 4.19
N ASP A 258 13.47 19.99 3.63
CA ASP A 258 14.90 19.71 3.69
C ASP A 258 15.66 20.76 2.88
N ALA A 259 15.22 21.05 1.64
CA ALA A 259 15.79 22.10 0.81
C ALA A 259 15.72 23.49 1.48
N ILE A 260 14.61 23.81 2.15
CA ILE A 260 14.47 25.06 2.92
C ILE A 260 15.43 25.08 4.10
N SER A 261 15.50 23.99 4.87
CA SER A 261 16.38 23.90 6.05
C SER A 261 17.85 24.01 5.66
N ASP A 262 18.23 23.40 4.53
CA ASP A 262 19.57 23.46 3.99
C ASP A 262 19.91 24.86 3.48
N PHE A 263 19.01 25.50 2.74
CA PHE A 263 19.19 26.90 2.33
C PHE A 263 19.30 27.84 3.53
N GLN A 264 18.43 27.71 4.53
CA GLN A 264 18.47 28.52 5.76
C GLN A 264 19.83 28.40 6.45
N ARG A 265 20.39 27.19 6.52
CA ARG A 265 21.71 26.94 7.10
C ARG A 265 22.81 27.63 6.28
N THR A 266 22.78 27.51 4.95
CA THR A 266 23.76 28.14 4.05
C THR A 266 23.69 29.66 4.10
N ALA A 267 22.48 30.23 4.20
CA ALA A 267 22.24 31.67 4.23
C ALA A 267 22.38 32.30 5.63
N GLY A 268 22.70 31.51 6.67
CA GLY A 268 22.85 32.00 8.05
C GLY A 268 21.53 32.39 8.74
N LEU A 269 20.40 31.85 8.28
CA LEU A 269 19.08 32.06 8.88
C LEU A 269 18.83 31.06 10.03
N GLY A 270 17.84 31.36 10.87
CA GLY A 270 17.30 30.38 11.82
C GLY A 270 16.69 29.19 11.05
N VAL A 271 17.11 27.97 11.40
CA VAL A 271 16.65 26.75 10.70
C VAL A 271 15.28 26.35 11.24
N THR A 272 14.23 26.75 10.52
CA THR A 272 12.82 26.45 10.86
C THR A 272 12.23 25.39 9.95
N GLY A 273 12.79 25.22 8.73
CA GLY A 273 12.21 24.36 7.71
C GLY A 273 10.81 24.81 7.26
N ALA A 274 10.44 26.07 7.52
CA ALA A 274 9.15 26.65 7.18
C ALA A 274 9.30 27.81 6.19
N VAL A 275 8.24 28.07 5.43
CA VAL A 275 8.18 29.24 4.54
C VAL A 275 7.61 30.41 5.32
N ASP A 276 8.43 31.43 5.54
CA ASP A 276 8.06 32.71 6.11
C ASP A 276 8.55 33.87 5.22
N ALA A 277 8.17 35.11 5.58
CA ALA A 277 8.54 36.29 4.82
C ALA A 277 10.07 36.50 4.77
N GLN A 278 10.80 36.14 5.83
CA GLN A 278 12.25 36.29 5.88
C GLN A 278 12.94 35.34 4.90
N LEU A 279 12.50 34.08 4.84
CA LEU A 279 12.97 33.09 3.86
C LEU A 279 12.73 33.58 2.42
N LEU A 280 11.50 33.99 2.10
CA LEU A 280 11.14 34.38 0.73
C LEU A 280 11.94 35.57 0.24
N ASN A 281 12.07 36.62 1.07
CA ASN A 281 12.87 37.79 0.72
C ASN A 281 14.34 37.42 0.51
N THR A 282 14.87 36.51 1.32
CA THR A 282 16.26 36.05 1.19
C THR A 282 16.46 35.21 -0.07
N LEU A 283 15.55 34.27 -0.38
CA LEU A 283 15.58 33.48 -1.61
C LEU A 283 15.55 34.36 -2.86
N GLU A 284 14.69 35.39 -2.88
CA GLU A 284 14.62 36.34 -4.00
C GLU A 284 15.90 37.14 -4.17
N ALA A 285 16.57 37.51 -3.07
CA ALA A 285 17.83 38.24 -3.13
C ALA A 285 18.98 37.40 -3.68
N TYR A 286 18.99 36.09 -3.44
CA TYR A 286 20.02 35.17 -3.95
C TYR A 286 19.84 34.80 -5.42
N VAL A 287 18.61 34.87 -5.94
CA VAL A 287 18.29 34.57 -7.36
C VAL A 287 18.54 35.77 -8.28
N ARG A 288 18.61 37.00 -7.73
CA ARG A 288 18.96 38.23 -8.48
C ARG A 288 20.45 38.38 -8.67
#